data_AF-A0A0S8BH82-F1
#
_entry.id   AF-A0A0S8BH82-F1
#
_cell.length_a   1.000
_cell.length_b   1.000
_cell.length_c   1.000
_cell.angle_alpha   90.00
_cell.angle_beta   90.00
_cell.angle_gamma   90.00
#
_symmetry.space_group_name_H-M   'P 1'
#
loop_
_entity.id
_entity.type
_entity.pdbx_description
1 polymer ?
#
loop_
_entity_poly.entity_id
_entity_poly.type
_entity_poly.pdbx_seq_one_letter_code
_entity_poly.pdbx_strand_id
1 'polypeptide(L)'
;MLFRDDQFRTFAGTEVVPVIRIITRWRETMKFKLIKILTSVTAALFVLGSTGTAYADRDEHSHRGQECPVGTPYGANSFTTMFGPEVEATLRCNKKRKHVRLVVQVNEYCRDAHDSTGAPIKPTTCAANRAFALGNMQNMINDYKKTHGMDDDDFKMVAVVHSNGGHLLRKNIGPGIPNPWAAQIQSLMDQGVKFYFCLNTGAGFINGGAFKQYGASGIPLQDQMVPGVDFVPAGLNAIADFQAQGYTYVQP
;
A
#
# COMPACT_ATOMS: atom_id res chain seq x y z
N MET A 1 -45.05 -12.17 -2.05
CA MET A 1 -44.47 -13.14 -1.09
C MET A 1 -43.72 -12.31 -0.06
N LEU A 2 -44.33 -12.11 1.11
CA LEU A 2 -43.92 -11.18 2.17
C LEU A 2 -43.01 -11.92 3.16
N PHE A 3 -41.84 -11.38 3.47
CA PHE A 3 -41.04 -11.84 4.60
C PHE A 3 -41.13 -10.82 5.74
N ARG A 4 -41.52 -11.35 6.90
CA ARG A 4 -41.74 -10.64 8.17
C ARG A 4 -40.41 -10.42 8.89
N ASP A 5 -40.26 -9.21 9.40
CA ASP A 5 -39.50 -8.88 10.60
C ASP A 5 -40.15 -9.56 11.82
N ASP A 6 -39.35 -10.19 12.69
CA ASP A 6 -39.56 -10.29 14.14
C ASP A 6 -38.59 -11.32 14.74
N GLN A 7 -37.79 -10.93 15.74
CA GLN A 7 -37.45 -11.68 16.96
C GLN A 7 -36.26 -10.97 17.66
N PHE A 8 -36.50 -9.83 18.30
CA PHE A 8 -35.68 -9.38 19.43
C PHE A 8 -36.40 -9.81 20.71
N ARG A 9 -35.89 -10.84 21.38
CA ARG A 9 -36.34 -11.23 22.74
C ARG A 9 -35.42 -10.61 23.77
N THR A 10 -35.96 -9.62 24.48
CA THR A 10 -35.57 -9.21 25.83
C THR A 10 -35.82 -10.34 26.82
N PHE A 11 -34.84 -10.66 27.67
CA PHE A 11 -35.09 -11.29 28.97
C PHE A 11 -34.42 -10.45 30.07
N ALA A 12 -35.26 -10.03 31.01
CA ALA A 12 -34.94 -9.28 32.21
C ALA A 12 -34.98 -10.22 33.43
N GLY A 13 -34.14 -9.90 34.43
CA GLY A 13 -34.22 -10.36 35.83
C GLY A 13 -33.79 -11.81 36.05
N THR A 14 -33.21 -12.22 37.18
CA THR A 14 -32.85 -11.57 38.45
C THR A 14 -32.11 -12.68 39.22
N GLU A 15 -31.01 -12.38 39.94
CA GLU A 15 -30.86 -12.75 41.36
C GLU A 15 -29.47 -12.44 41.90
N VAL A 16 -29.49 -12.10 43.18
CA VAL A 16 -28.45 -11.48 43.99
C VAL A 16 -28.04 -12.53 45.02
N VAL A 17 -26.74 -12.86 45.14
CA VAL A 17 -26.17 -13.33 46.40
C VAL A 17 -24.73 -12.80 46.55
N PRO A 18 -24.38 -12.16 47.69
CA PRO A 18 -23.04 -11.67 48.02
C PRO A 18 -22.19 -12.76 48.69
N VAL A 19 -21.00 -12.41 49.23
CA VAL A 19 -19.97 -13.25 49.92
C VAL A 19 -18.81 -13.52 48.93
N ILE A 20 -17.63 -12.88 49.02
CA ILE A 20 -16.62 -12.94 50.09
C ILE A 20 -15.74 -11.67 50.05
N ARG A 21 -15.70 -10.92 51.16
CA ARG A 21 -14.56 -10.07 51.58
C ARG A 21 -13.44 -10.98 52.06
N ILE A 22 -12.19 -10.61 51.77
CA ILE A 22 -10.86 -11.11 52.22
C ILE A 22 -10.05 -11.17 50.89
N ILE A 23 -9.21 -10.20 50.51
CA ILE A 23 -7.91 -9.85 51.09
C ILE A 23 -7.63 -8.37 50.78
N THR A 24 -7.78 -7.50 51.77
CA THR A 24 -6.97 -6.28 51.86
C THR A 24 -5.56 -6.66 52.32
N ARG A 25 -4.58 -5.88 51.88
CA ARG A 25 -3.31 -5.61 52.60
C ARG A 25 -2.11 -6.50 52.23
N TRP A 26 -1.55 -6.31 51.04
CA TRP A 26 -0.12 -6.55 50.79
C TRP A 26 0.53 -5.36 50.07
N ARG A 27 1.19 -4.53 50.89
CA ARG A 27 2.42 -3.76 50.63
C ARG A 27 2.42 -2.81 49.42
N GLU A 28 2.01 -1.57 49.66
CA GLU A 28 3.00 -0.50 49.86
C GLU A 28 4.28 -0.91 50.59
N THR A 29 5.39 -1.08 49.85
CA THR A 29 6.76 -0.77 50.28
C THR A 29 7.71 -0.92 49.09
N MET A 30 7.73 0.03 48.15
CA MET A 30 8.95 0.35 47.37
C MET A 30 8.94 1.84 47.01
N LYS A 31 8.99 2.65 48.06
CA LYS A 31 9.50 4.02 48.02
C LYS A 31 11.02 3.97 47.96
N PHE A 32 11.59 4.76 47.06
CA PHE A 32 12.88 5.45 47.21
C PHE A 32 14.17 4.60 47.34
N LYS A 33 14.90 4.46 46.23
CA LYS A 33 16.34 4.80 46.17
C LYS A 33 16.61 5.47 44.82
N LEU A 34 16.73 6.79 44.75
CA LEU A 34 18.01 7.53 44.83
C LEU A 34 19.05 7.00 43.82
N ILE A 35 18.98 7.46 42.57
CA ILE A 35 20.16 7.64 41.71
C ILE A 35 20.00 9.00 40.99
N LYS A 36 20.38 10.06 41.69
CA LYS A 36 20.82 11.32 41.12
C LYS A 36 22.35 11.32 41.21
N ILE A 37 23.05 11.06 40.10
CA ILE A 37 24.45 11.46 39.85
C ILE A 37 24.48 11.79 38.35
N LEU A 38 24.32 13.05 37.96
CA LEU A 38 25.37 14.04 37.71
C LEU A 38 26.35 13.63 36.59
N THR A 39 26.12 14.22 35.41
CA THR A 39 27.09 14.85 34.48
C THR A 39 28.44 14.16 34.21
N SER A 40 28.76 13.95 32.92
CA SER A 40 29.75 14.78 32.19
C SER A 40 29.93 14.33 30.73
N VAL A 41 29.56 15.24 29.82
CA VAL A 41 30.31 15.69 28.61
C VAL A 41 31.21 14.67 27.88
N THR A 42 30.76 14.25 26.69
CA THR A 42 31.63 14.22 25.50
C THR A 42 30.85 14.74 24.30
N ALA A 43 31.17 15.97 23.91
CA ALA A 43 30.85 16.56 22.62
C ALA A 43 31.67 15.90 21.50
N ALA A 44 31.19 16.04 20.25
CA ALA A 44 31.69 15.54 18.96
C ALA A 44 30.82 14.38 18.42
N LEU A 45 30.34 14.33 17.18
CA LEU A 45 30.75 15.01 15.96
C LEU A 45 29.61 14.78 14.94
N PHE A 46 29.23 15.81 14.18
CA PHE A 46 28.60 15.77 12.86
C PHE A 46 27.51 14.73 12.57
N VAL A 47 26.25 15.17 12.62
CA VAL A 47 25.31 14.87 11.53
C VAL A 47 24.63 16.18 11.15
N LEU A 48 25.18 16.85 10.14
CA LEU A 48 24.44 17.80 9.32
C LEU A 48 23.31 17.03 8.66
N GLY A 49 22.22 16.86 9.41
CA GLY A 49 20.97 16.32 8.91
C GLY A 49 20.44 17.32 7.91
N SER A 50 20.67 17.05 6.63
CA SER A 50 20.03 17.69 5.51
C SER A 50 18.51 17.56 5.69
N THR A 51 17.91 18.57 6.33
CA THR A 51 16.48 18.84 6.18
C THR A 51 16.28 19.21 4.72
N GLY A 52 16.03 18.20 3.89
CA GLY A 52 15.49 18.39 2.56
C GLY A 52 14.11 18.98 2.73
N THR A 53 14.05 20.30 2.91
CA THR A 53 12.85 21.09 2.65
C THR A 53 12.41 20.71 1.25
N ALA A 54 11.29 19.99 1.15
CA ALA A 54 10.59 19.81 -0.10
C ALA A 54 10.08 21.18 -0.54
N TYR A 55 10.95 21.98 -1.17
CA TYR A 55 10.56 23.15 -1.93
C TYR A 55 9.84 22.63 -3.18
N ALA A 56 8.55 22.35 -3.02
CA ALA A 56 7.64 22.24 -4.14
C ALA A 56 7.40 23.67 -4.66
N ASP A 57 8.20 24.06 -5.65
CA ASP A 57 7.88 25.06 -6.65
C ASP A 57 7.60 26.49 -6.14
N ARG A 58 8.66 27.15 -5.68
CA ARG A 58 8.72 28.62 -5.73
C ARG A 58 9.92 28.99 -6.60
N ASP A 59 9.63 29.45 -7.81
CA ASP A 59 10.50 30.27 -8.66
C ASP A 59 11.56 29.60 -9.55
N GLU A 60 11.44 28.31 -9.91
CA GLU A 60 12.31 27.69 -10.94
C GLU A 60 11.55 27.21 -12.19
N HIS A 61 10.94 28.13 -12.94
CA HIS A 61 10.62 27.90 -14.36
C HIS A 61 11.90 27.81 -15.25
N SER A 62 13.08 27.59 -14.66
CA SER A 62 14.37 27.44 -15.35
C SER A 62 14.52 26.09 -16.07
N HIS A 63 13.53 25.20 -16.01
CA HIS A 63 13.52 23.88 -16.66
C HIS A 63 13.46 23.92 -18.21
N ARG A 64 13.85 25.04 -18.84
CA ARG A 64 14.05 25.10 -20.29
C ARG A 64 15.18 24.15 -20.68
N GLY A 65 14.90 23.19 -21.57
CA GLY A 65 15.91 22.36 -22.23
C GLY A 65 16.05 20.91 -21.76
N GLN A 66 15.22 20.41 -20.84
CA GLN A 66 15.26 18.99 -20.49
C GLN A 66 14.46 18.15 -21.51
N GLU A 67 15.09 17.84 -22.64
CA GLU A 67 14.52 16.95 -23.65
C GLU A 67 14.26 15.55 -23.08
N CYS A 68 13.17 14.95 -23.57
CA CYS A 68 12.85 13.56 -23.32
C CYS A 68 13.80 12.69 -24.15
N PRO A 69 14.62 11.84 -23.52
CA PRO A 69 15.73 11.16 -24.20
C PRO A 69 15.26 10.08 -25.19
N VAL A 70 13.98 9.70 -25.10
CA VAL A 70 13.35 8.64 -25.88
C VAL A 70 11.97 9.12 -26.35
N GLY A 71 11.43 8.44 -27.34
CA GLY A 71 10.15 8.76 -27.98
C GLY A 71 8.95 8.61 -27.05
N THR A 72 7.78 8.41 -27.64
CA THR A 72 6.53 8.39 -26.88
C THR A 72 6.22 6.99 -26.35
N PRO A 73 5.40 6.89 -25.28
CA PRO A 73 4.91 5.59 -24.83
C PRO A 73 3.81 5.02 -25.75
N TYR A 74 3.43 5.73 -26.81
CA TYR A 74 2.26 5.45 -27.67
C TYR A 74 2.60 4.74 -28.99
N GLY A 75 3.72 4.01 -29.03
CA GLY A 75 4.11 3.23 -30.19
C GLY A 75 4.66 4.12 -31.32
N ALA A 76 4.05 4.04 -32.50
CA ALA A 76 4.51 4.78 -33.69
C ALA A 76 4.13 6.28 -33.67
N ASN A 77 3.22 6.70 -32.79
CA ASN A 77 2.73 8.08 -32.76
C ASN A 77 3.65 8.97 -31.92
N SER A 78 4.12 10.10 -32.47
CA SER A 78 4.85 11.11 -31.71
C SER A 78 3.93 11.93 -30.78
N PHE A 79 4.51 12.69 -29.84
CA PHE A 79 3.73 13.58 -28.98
C PHE A 79 3.07 14.67 -29.85
N THR A 80 3.81 15.21 -30.82
CA THR A 80 3.26 16.09 -31.87
C THR A 80 2.10 15.45 -32.62
N THR A 81 2.20 14.18 -33.05
CA THR A 81 1.11 13.54 -33.79
C THR A 81 -0.16 13.39 -32.96
N MET A 82 -0.03 13.08 -31.67
CA MET A 82 -1.21 12.86 -30.83
C MET A 82 -1.79 14.13 -30.21
N PHE A 83 -0.94 15.10 -29.87
CA PHE A 83 -1.32 16.24 -29.05
C PHE A 83 -0.98 17.60 -29.67
N GLY A 84 -0.34 17.61 -30.84
CA GLY A 84 0.11 18.81 -31.53
C GLY A 84 1.49 19.30 -31.08
N PRO A 85 2.16 20.10 -31.91
CA PRO A 85 3.54 20.55 -31.66
C PRO A 85 3.68 21.47 -30.45
N GLU A 86 2.61 22.17 -30.06
CA GLU A 86 2.64 23.07 -28.89
C GLU A 86 2.74 22.30 -27.55
N VAL A 87 2.11 21.12 -27.47
CA VAL A 87 2.24 20.24 -26.31
C VAL A 87 3.66 19.69 -26.23
N GLU A 88 4.23 19.25 -27.35
CA GLU A 88 5.61 18.75 -27.36
C GLU A 88 6.62 19.86 -26.99
N ALA A 89 6.44 21.09 -27.46
CA ALA A 89 7.29 22.22 -27.10
C ALA A 89 7.28 22.56 -25.60
N THR A 90 6.17 22.26 -24.91
CA THR A 90 5.99 22.50 -23.47
C THR A 90 6.24 21.26 -22.62
N LEU A 91 6.39 20.08 -23.22
CA LEU A 91 6.67 18.83 -22.53
C LEU A 91 7.99 18.91 -21.77
N ARG A 92 8.01 18.44 -20.52
CA ARG A 92 9.20 18.38 -19.68
C ARG A 92 9.36 16.98 -19.15
N CYS A 93 10.54 16.40 -19.34
CA CYS A 93 10.86 15.10 -18.77
C CYS A 93 11.49 15.23 -17.38
N ASN A 94 11.36 14.18 -16.57
CA ASN A 94 11.95 14.12 -15.24
C ASN A 94 13.47 14.36 -15.29
N LYS A 95 13.98 15.26 -14.43
CA LYS A 95 15.42 15.55 -14.29
C LYS A 95 16.14 14.43 -13.56
N LYS A 96 15.53 13.88 -12.50
CA LYS A 96 16.05 12.72 -11.78
C LYS A 96 15.66 11.44 -12.51
N ARG A 97 16.64 10.81 -13.16
CA ARG A 97 16.47 9.57 -13.94
C ARG A 97 17.28 8.39 -13.42
N LYS A 98 17.88 8.53 -12.23
CA LYS A 98 18.63 7.46 -11.57
C LYS A 98 18.23 7.37 -10.11
N HIS A 99 18.26 6.16 -9.57
CA HIS A 99 17.91 5.86 -8.19
C HIS A 99 16.56 6.49 -7.78
N VAL A 100 15.59 6.45 -8.69
CA VAL A 100 14.20 6.81 -8.38
C VAL A 100 13.62 5.72 -7.50
N ARG A 101 12.96 6.09 -6.41
CA ARG A 101 12.38 5.15 -5.46
C ARG A 101 10.92 5.53 -5.26
N LEU A 102 10.01 4.58 -5.46
CA LEU A 102 8.58 4.81 -5.44
C LEU A 102 7.91 3.83 -4.49
N VAL A 103 7.11 4.36 -3.57
CA VAL A 103 6.20 3.58 -2.75
C VAL A 103 4.77 3.89 -3.18
N VAL A 104 4.10 2.88 -3.71
CA VAL A 104 2.73 2.95 -4.22
C VAL A 104 1.81 2.38 -3.17
N GLN A 105 0.86 3.18 -2.70
CA GLN A 105 -0.22 2.69 -1.85
C GLN A 105 -1.30 2.04 -2.70
N VAL A 106 -1.70 0.83 -2.32
CA VAL A 106 -2.79 0.10 -2.98
C VAL A 106 -3.84 -0.26 -1.93
N ASN A 107 -4.85 0.59 -1.82
CA ASN A 107 -5.93 0.44 -0.83
C ASN A 107 -7.25 -0.06 -1.44
N GLU A 108 -7.39 -0.07 -2.77
CA GLU A 108 -8.58 -0.54 -3.49
C GLU A 108 -8.21 -1.57 -4.57
N TYR A 109 -9.11 -2.51 -4.84
CA TYR A 109 -8.92 -3.53 -5.89
C TYR A 109 -9.56 -3.18 -7.23
N CYS A 110 -10.49 -2.22 -7.25
CA CYS A 110 -11.20 -1.82 -8.46
C CYS A 110 -11.24 -0.31 -8.60
N ARG A 111 -11.18 0.19 -9.84
CA ARG A 111 -11.36 1.61 -10.15
C ARG A 111 -12.76 2.12 -9.80
N ASP A 112 -13.79 1.31 -10.02
CA ASP A 112 -15.17 1.74 -9.76
C ASP A 112 -15.62 1.17 -8.41
N ALA A 113 -16.30 2.00 -7.64
CA ALA A 113 -16.94 1.58 -6.40
C ALA A 113 -18.27 0.85 -6.66
N HIS A 114 -18.95 1.14 -7.77
CA HIS A 114 -20.28 0.61 -8.11
C HIS A 114 -20.35 0.14 -9.56
N ASP A 115 -21.19 -0.86 -9.85
CA ASP A 115 -21.49 -1.30 -11.21
C ASP A 115 -22.56 -0.42 -11.90
N SER A 116 -22.95 -0.77 -13.12
CA SER A 116 -23.97 -0.05 -13.89
C SER A 116 -25.37 -0.09 -13.27
N THR A 117 -25.60 -0.94 -12.28
CA THR A 117 -26.85 -1.00 -11.50
C THR A 117 -26.78 -0.19 -10.20
N GLY A 118 -25.61 0.39 -9.88
CA GLY A 118 -25.36 1.09 -8.64
C GLY A 118 -25.01 0.17 -7.46
N ALA A 119 -24.85 -1.14 -7.69
CA ALA A 119 -24.47 -2.07 -6.64
C ALA A 119 -22.95 -1.98 -6.38
N PRO A 120 -22.48 -2.15 -5.12
CA PRO A 120 -21.06 -2.17 -4.83
C PRO A 120 -20.34 -3.26 -5.62
N ILE A 121 -19.24 -2.89 -6.28
CA ILE A 121 -18.41 -3.86 -7.01
C ILE A 121 -17.84 -4.84 -6.01
N LYS A 122 -17.94 -6.14 -6.29
CA LYS A 122 -17.31 -7.20 -5.51
C LYS A 122 -15.98 -7.59 -6.16
N PRO A 123 -15.03 -8.21 -5.42
CA PRO A 123 -13.82 -8.74 -6.03
C PRO A 123 -14.13 -9.70 -7.19
N THR A 124 -15.21 -10.47 -7.09
CA THR A 124 -15.65 -11.42 -8.13
C THR A 124 -16.28 -10.78 -9.37
N THR A 125 -16.62 -9.50 -9.32
CA THR A 125 -17.26 -8.78 -10.45
C THR A 125 -16.39 -7.67 -11.01
N CYS A 126 -15.28 -7.32 -10.36
CA CYS A 126 -14.33 -6.38 -10.93
C CYS A 126 -13.51 -7.05 -12.04
N ALA A 127 -13.60 -6.52 -13.25
CA ALA A 127 -12.84 -7.05 -14.39
C ALA A 127 -11.32 -6.90 -14.20
N ALA A 128 -10.55 -7.81 -14.82
CA ALA A 128 -9.09 -7.85 -14.69
C ALA A 128 -8.42 -6.50 -15.07
N ASN A 129 -8.89 -5.86 -16.13
CA ASN A 129 -8.39 -4.58 -16.61
C ASN A 129 -8.83 -3.34 -15.79
N ARG A 130 -9.51 -3.55 -14.66
CA ARG A 130 -10.06 -2.48 -13.81
C ARG A 130 -9.33 -2.31 -12.49
N ALA A 131 -8.27 -3.07 -12.23
CA ALA A 131 -7.38 -2.84 -11.09
C ALA A 131 -6.56 -1.56 -11.33
N PHE A 132 -7.08 -0.43 -10.86
CA PHE A 132 -6.56 0.91 -11.18
C PHE A 132 -5.08 1.07 -10.84
N ALA A 133 -4.68 0.68 -9.63
CA ALA A 133 -3.30 0.77 -9.19
C ALA A 133 -2.36 -0.08 -10.04
N LEU A 134 -2.76 -1.29 -10.44
CA LEU A 134 -1.91 -2.17 -11.28
C LEU A 134 -1.71 -1.58 -12.68
N GLY A 135 -2.76 -1.00 -13.26
CA GLY A 135 -2.67 -0.29 -14.53
C GLY A 135 -1.76 0.94 -14.46
N ASN A 136 -1.90 1.76 -13.40
CA ASN A 136 -1.04 2.93 -13.20
C ASN A 136 0.43 2.55 -12.97
N MET A 137 0.72 1.49 -12.22
CA MET A 137 2.09 1.00 -12.06
C MET A 137 2.71 0.58 -13.39
N GLN A 138 1.97 -0.15 -14.23
CA GLN A 138 2.46 -0.51 -15.57
C GLN A 138 2.70 0.73 -16.45
N ASN A 139 1.82 1.73 -16.37
CA ASN A 139 1.98 2.98 -17.10
C ASN A 139 3.21 3.75 -16.61
N MET A 140 3.45 3.82 -15.31
CA MET A 140 4.64 4.46 -14.73
C MET A 140 5.93 3.75 -15.17
N ILE A 141 5.96 2.42 -15.15
CA ILE A 141 7.12 1.64 -15.64
C ILE A 141 7.36 1.94 -17.13
N ASN A 142 6.30 1.92 -17.94
CA ASN A 142 6.40 2.23 -19.36
C ASN A 142 6.89 3.67 -19.60
N ASP A 143 6.44 4.64 -18.81
CA ASP A 143 6.87 6.03 -18.92
C ASP A 143 8.35 6.20 -18.54
N TYR A 144 8.79 5.61 -17.42
CA TYR A 144 10.21 5.60 -17.06
C TYR A 144 11.09 4.98 -18.14
N LYS A 145 10.71 3.82 -18.67
CA LYS A 145 11.49 3.12 -19.69
C LYS A 145 11.44 3.81 -21.05
N LYS A 146 10.23 4.10 -21.56
CA LYS A 146 10.00 4.55 -22.94
C LYS A 146 10.03 6.05 -23.13
N THR A 147 9.79 6.84 -22.08
CA THR A 147 9.76 8.32 -22.15
C THR A 147 10.94 8.94 -21.40
N HIS A 148 11.47 8.29 -20.37
CA HIS A 148 12.65 8.75 -19.63
C HIS A 148 13.93 7.97 -19.90
N GLY A 149 13.89 6.88 -20.69
CA GLY A 149 15.07 6.11 -21.09
C GLY A 149 15.78 5.49 -19.89
N MET A 150 15.02 5.14 -18.86
CA MET A 150 15.51 4.53 -17.62
C MET A 150 15.46 3.02 -17.72
N ASP A 151 16.47 2.35 -17.18
CA ASP A 151 16.51 0.89 -17.09
C ASP A 151 16.02 0.38 -15.72
N ASP A 152 15.99 -0.94 -15.51
CA ASP A 152 15.51 -1.57 -14.27
C ASP A 152 16.32 -1.17 -13.03
N ASP A 153 17.59 -0.77 -13.20
CA ASP A 153 18.46 -0.31 -12.11
C ASP A 153 18.26 1.17 -11.75
N ASP A 154 17.62 1.94 -12.63
CA ASP A 154 17.42 3.38 -12.46
C ASP A 154 16.23 3.71 -11.55
N PHE A 155 15.30 2.76 -11.37
CA PHE A 155 14.17 2.95 -10.47
C PHE A 155 13.83 1.69 -9.66
N LYS A 156 13.26 1.90 -8.48
CA LYS A 156 12.70 0.85 -7.62
C LYS A 156 11.27 1.18 -7.28
N MET A 157 10.37 0.23 -7.49
CA MET A 157 8.95 0.38 -7.16
C MET A 157 8.53 -0.66 -6.13
N VAL A 158 7.91 -0.18 -5.07
CA VAL A 158 7.31 -1.00 -4.03
C VAL A 158 5.82 -0.70 -3.96
N ALA A 159 4.98 -1.72 -3.93
CA ALA A 159 3.56 -1.62 -3.71
C ALA A 159 3.21 -2.09 -2.29
N VAL A 160 2.69 -1.19 -1.46
CA VAL A 160 2.18 -1.53 -0.13
C VAL A 160 0.67 -1.68 -0.21
N VAL A 161 0.20 -2.92 -0.03
CA VAL A 161 -1.18 -3.30 -0.24
C VAL A 161 -1.88 -3.52 1.09
N HIS A 162 -3.00 -2.82 1.30
CA HIS A 162 -3.81 -2.90 2.52
C HIS A 162 -5.29 -2.68 2.23
N SER A 163 -6.14 -2.80 3.25
CA SER A 163 -7.60 -2.61 3.14
C SER A 163 -8.20 -3.47 2.02
N ASN A 164 -9.11 -2.92 1.22
CA ASN A 164 -9.75 -3.62 0.10
C ASN A 164 -8.75 -4.05 -0.97
N GLY A 165 -7.67 -3.30 -1.16
CA GLY A 165 -6.57 -3.63 -2.07
C GLY A 165 -5.98 -5.02 -1.85
N GLY A 166 -6.08 -5.55 -0.62
CA GLY A 166 -5.67 -6.92 -0.29
C GLY A 166 -6.31 -8.00 -1.17
N HIS A 167 -7.50 -7.74 -1.73
CA HIS A 167 -8.15 -8.67 -2.64
C HIS A 167 -7.35 -8.91 -3.93
N LEU A 168 -6.54 -7.95 -4.37
CA LEU A 168 -5.67 -8.10 -5.54
C LEU A 168 -4.62 -9.20 -5.33
N LEU A 169 -4.14 -9.40 -4.10
CA LEU A 169 -3.00 -10.29 -3.84
C LEU A 169 -3.41 -11.71 -3.43
N ARG A 170 -4.70 -12.02 -3.35
CA ARG A 170 -5.20 -13.35 -3.00
C ARG A 170 -4.91 -14.33 -4.14
N LYS A 171 -4.65 -15.61 -3.84
CA LYS A 171 -4.59 -16.65 -4.87
C LYS A 171 -5.96 -16.92 -5.48
N ASN A 172 -6.99 -16.94 -4.63
CA ASN A 172 -8.40 -17.09 -5.00
C ASN A 172 -9.23 -15.98 -4.34
N ILE A 173 -10.11 -15.34 -5.10
CA ILE A 173 -10.99 -14.26 -4.61
C ILE A 173 -12.31 -14.76 -4.01
N GLY A 174 -12.56 -16.06 -4.11
CA GLY A 174 -13.66 -16.79 -3.48
C GLY A 174 -13.39 -18.30 -3.51
N PRO A 175 -14.29 -19.14 -2.95
CA PRO A 175 -14.12 -20.58 -2.99
C PRO A 175 -14.02 -21.10 -4.43
N GLY A 176 -12.82 -21.55 -4.82
CA GLY A 176 -12.55 -22.04 -6.17
C GLY A 176 -12.59 -20.99 -7.28
N ILE A 177 -12.62 -19.69 -6.96
CA ILE A 177 -12.60 -18.61 -7.95
C ILE A 177 -11.18 -18.05 -8.03
N PRO A 178 -10.43 -18.33 -9.12
CA PRO A 178 -9.08 -17.83 -9.30
C PRO A 178 -9.04 -16.30 -9.30
N ASN A 179 -7.94 -15.73 -8.82
CA ASN A 179 -7.73 -14.30 -8.89
C ASN A 179 -7.50 -13.83 -10.34
N PRO A 180 -8.36 -12.97 -10.90
CA PRO A 180 -8.24 -12.49 -12.28
C PRO A 180 -7.04 -11.56 -12.51
N TRP A 181 -6.43 -11.02 -11.45
CA TRP A 181 -5.29 -10.10 -11.53
C TRP A 181 -3.93 -10.77 -11.33
N ALA A 182 -3.89 -12.07 -11.00
CA ALA A 182 -2.65 -12.76 -10.64
C ALA A 182 -1.58 -12.67 -11.74
N ALA A 183 -1.97 -12.79 -13.01
CA ALA A 183 -1.06 -12.66 -14.14
C ALA A 183 -0.45 -11.25 -14.26
N GLN A 184 -1.24 -10.20 -14.02
CA GLN A 184 -0.76 -8.83 -14.05
C GLN A 184 0.19 -8.53 -12.89
N ILE A 185 -0.10 -9.05 -11.70
CA ILE A 185 0.77 -8.92 -10.52
C ILE A 185 2.11 -9.62 -10.79
N GLN A 186 2.08 -10.85 -11.31
CA GLN A 186 3.31 -11.57 -11.67
C GLN A 186 4.11 -10.80 -12.71
N SER A 187 3.46 -10.27 -13.76
CA SER A 187 4.12 -9.45 -14.77
C SER A 187 4.77 -8.19 -14.19
N LEU A 188 4.16 -7.55 -13.18
CA LEU A 188 4.76 -6.41 -12.47
C LEU A 188 5.95 -6.85 -11.59
N MET A 189 5.85 -8.01 -10.93
CA MET A 189 6.97 -8.58 -10.16
C MET A 189 8.16 -8.93 -11.05
N ASP A 190 7.90 -9.48 -12.24
CA ASP A 190 8.91 -9.79 -13.24
C ASP A 190 9.60 -8.52 -13.78
N GLN A 191 8.91 -7.37 -13.71
CA GLN A 191 9.45 -6.03 -13.99
C GLN A 191 10.07 -5.35 -12.75
N GLY A 192 10.31 -6.10 -11.66
CA GLY A 192 11.02 -5.62 -10.48
C GLY A 192 10.14 -4.99 -9.37
N VAL A 193 8.81 -4.94 -9.53
CA VAL A 193 7.92 -4.42 -8.49
C VAL A 193 7.88 -5.38 -7.29
N LYS A 194 8.08 -4.86 -6.08
CA LYS A 194 7.93 -5.63 -4.83
C LYS A 194 6.57 -5.36 -4.21
N PHE A 195 5.81 -6.40 -3.91
CA PHE A 195 4.50 -6.29 -3.26
C PHE A 195 4.59 -6.69 -1.79
N TYR A 196 4.16 -5.80 -0.90
CA TYR A 196 4.05 -6.06 0.53
C TYR A 196 2.59 -6.04 0.97
N PHE A 197 2.12 -7.10 1.60
CA PHE A 197 0.79 -7.21 2.15
C PHE A 197 0.74 -6.87 3.64
N CYS A 198 -0.21 -6.01 4.01
CA CYS A 198 -0.45 -5.59 5.39
C CYS A 198 -1.04 -6.71 6.26
N LEU A 199 -0.33 -7.14 7.30
CA LEU A 199 -0.80 -8.21 8.20
C LEU A 199 -2.05 -7.81 9.01
N ASN A 200 -2.23 -6.53 9.34
CA ASN A 200 -3.50 -6.06 9.94
C ASN A 200 -4.70 -6.27 8.99
N THR A 201 -4.49 -6.08 7.68
CA THR A 201 -5.51 -6.41 6.66
C THR A 201 -5.72 -7.91 6.57
N GLY A 202 -4.62 -8.69 6.59
CA GLY A 202 -4.67 -10.15 6.66
C GLY A 202 -5.49 -10.67 7.83
N ALA A 203 -5.33 -10.10 9.02
CA ALA A 203 -6.14 -10.43 10.20
C ALA A 203 -7.63 -10.14 9.98
N GLY A 204 -7.97 -8.99 9.41
CA GLY A 204 -9.35 -8.67 9.01
C GLY A 204 -9.93 -9.69 8.02
N PHE A 205 -9.14 -10.11 7.03
CA PHE A 205 -9.55 -11.11 6.04
C PHE A 205 -9.69 -12.52 6.63
N ILE A 206 -8.86 -12.89 7.61
CA ILE A 206 -9.03 -14.15 8.37
C ILE A 206 -10.35 -14.12 9.14
N ASN A 207 -10.61 -13.03 9.88
CA ASN A 207 -11.86 -12.88 10.64
C ASN A 207 -13.10 -12.87 9.74
N GLY A 208 -12.98 -12.29 8.54
CA GLY A 208 -14.03 -12.28 7.52
C GLY A 208 -14.13 -13.55 6.67
N GLY A 209 -13.32 -14.58 6.93
CA GLY A 209 -13.32 -15.86 6.21
C GLY A 209 -12.75 -15.81 4.79
N ALA A 210 -12.12 -14.70 4.38
CA ALA A 210 -11.45 -14.58 3.09
C ALA A 210 -10.10 -15.32 3.05
N PHE A 211 -9.46 -15.46 4.21
CA PHE A 211 -8.29 -16.32 4.43
C PHE A 211 -8.57 -17.34 5.53
N LYS A 212 -7.90 -18.49 5.43
CA LYS A 212 -7.89 -19.50 6.48
C LYS A 212 -6.80 -19.17 7.49
N GLN A 213 -7.14 -19.26 8.78
CA GLN A 213 -6.16 -19.15 9.85
C GLN A 213 -5.23 -20.37 9.84
N TYR A 214 -3.91 -20.15 9.98
CA TYR A 214 -2.92 -21.24 9.99
C TYR A 214 -3.21 -22.29 11.07
N GLY A 215 -3.45 -21.86 12.32
CA GLY A 215 -3.71 -22.78 13.43
C GLY A 215 -4.95 -23.67 13.25
N ALA A 216 -5.90 -23.27 12.41
CA ALA A 216 -7.10 -24.05 12.12
C ALA A 216 -7.01 -24.90 10.83
N SER A 217 -6.19 -24.49 9.87
CA SER A 217 -6.16 -25.11 8.53
C SER A 217 -4.85 -25.78 8.17
N GLY A 218 -3.76 -25.49 8.88
CA GLY A 218 -2.40 -25.88 8.52
C GLY A 218 -1.85 -25.16 7.28
N ILE A 219 -2.60 -24.24 6.67
CA ILE A 219 -2.21 -23.56 5.43
C ILE A 219 -1.63 -22.18 5.80
N PRO A 220 -0.34 -21.91 5.49
CA PRO A 220 0.26 -20.63 5.77
C PRO A 220 -0.40 -19.52 4.93
N LEU A 221 -0.35 -18.29 5.41
CA LEU A 221 -0.93 -17.15 4.67
C LEU A 221 -0.28 -17.01 3.29
N GLN A 222 1.04 -17.23 3.18
CA GLN A 222 1.78 -17.17 1.91
C GLN A 222 1.16 -18.04 0.81
N ASP A 223 0.71 -19.25 1.14
CA ASP A 223 0.15 -20.21 0.15
C ASP A 223 -1.25 -19.80 -0.34
N GLN A 224 -1.88 -18.85 0.35
CA GLN A 224 -3.18 -18.27 0.01
C GLN A 224 -3.05 -16.98 -0.81
N MET A 225 -1.83 -16.54 -1.08
CA MET A 225 -1.49 -15.32 -1.82
C MET A 225 -0.94 -15.66 -3.21
N VAL A 226 -0.85 -14.64 -4.08
CA VAL A 226 -0.04 -14.72 -5.29
C VAL A 226 1.43 -14.97 -4.87
N PRO A 227 2.15 -15.92 -5.51
CA PRO A 227 3.56 -16.18 -5.20
C PRO A 227 4.41 -14.91 -5.29
N GLY A 228 5.40 -14.77 -4.40
CA GLY A 228 6.31 -13.61 -4.38
C GLY A 228 5.80 -12.37 -3.64
N VAL A 229 4.58 -12.40 -3.08
CA VAL A 229 4.12 -11.37 -2.14
C VAL A 229 4.85 -11.51 -0.80
N ASP A 230 5.44 -10.41 -0.32
CA ASP A 230 6.01 -10.29 1.02
C ASP A 230 5.00 -9.67 2.01
N PHE A 231 5.37 -9.56 3.29
CA PHE A 231 4.49 -9.03 4.33
C PHE A 231 5.10 -7.86 5.10
N VAL A 232 4.23 -6.97 5.58
CA VAL A 232 4.56 -5.92 6.55
C VAL A 232 3.58 -5.95 7.71
N PRO A 233 3.99 -5.63 8.95
CA PRO A 233 3.09 -5.63 10.10
C PRO A 233 1.87 -4.72 9.90
N ALA A 234 2.09 -3.49 9.42
CA ALA A 234 1.06 -2.51 9.14
C ALA A 234 1.37 -1.73 7.85
N GLY A 235 0.39 -1.62 6.95
CA GLY A 235 0.57 -0.99 5.64
C GLY A 235 0.89 0.50 5.71
N LEU A 236 0.16 1.27 6.52
CA LEU A 236 0.39 2.72 6.64
C LEU A 236 1.76 3.04 7.26
N ASN A 237 2.18 2.29 8.28
CA ASN A 237 3.52 2.42 8.86
C ASN A 237 4.61 2.06 7.84
N ALA A 238 4.42 0.98 7.07
CA ALA A 238 5.38 0.61 6.04
C ALA A 238 5.55 1.70 4.96
N ILE A 239 4.46 2.38 4.58
CA ILE A 239 4.55 3.54 3.67
C ILE A 239 5.43 4.63 4.28
N ALA A 240 5.20 5.00 5.53
CA ALA A 240 6.01 5.99 6.23
C ALA A 240 7.49 5.56 6.34
N ASP A 241 7.74 4.27 6.60
CA ASP A 241 9.09 3.70 6.67
C ASP A 241 9.79 3.75 5.30
N PHE A 242 9.09 3.46 4.20
CA PHE A 242 9.65 3.61 2.85
C PHE A 242 9.92 5.09 2.53
N GLN A 243 9.02 6.00 2.89
CA GLN A 243 9.24 7.43 2.69
C GLN A 243 10.49 7.91 3.46
N ALA A 244 10.68 7.46 4.70
CA ALA A 244 11.88 7.73 5.49
C ALA A 244 13.17 7.19 4.86
N GLN A 245 13.06 6.13 4.05
CA GLN A 245 14.16 5.57 3.24
C GLN A 245 14.34 6.26 1.88
N GLY A 246 13.68 7.39 1.66
CA GLY A 246 13.79 8.20 0.45
C GLY A 246 12.92 7.74 -0.72
N TYR A 247 11.87 6.96 -0.46
CA TYR A 247 10.86 6.64 -1.47
C TYR A 247 9.86 7.79 -1.62
N THR A 248 9.56 8.18 -2.86
CA THR A 248 8.46 9.08 -3.18
C THR A 248 7.15 8.32 -3.10
N TYR A 249 6.17 8.90 -2.40
CA TYR A 249 4.85 8.32 -2.23
C TYR A 249 3.95 8.58 -3.44
N VAL A 250 3.19 7.57 -3.84
CA VAL A 250 2.18 7.63 -4.90
C VAL A 250 0.93 6.89 -4.43
N GLN A 251 -0.24 7.49 -4.59
CA GLN A 251 -1.53 6.82 -4.43
C GLN A 251 -2.35 7.05 -5.69
N PRO A 252 -2.47 6.03 -6.56
CA PRO A 252 -3.32 6.09 -7.74
C PRO A 252 -4.78 6.30 -7.37
#